data_AF-A0A7C2RA18-F1
#
_entry.id   AF-A0A7C2RA18-F1
#
_cell.length_a   1.000
_cell.length_b   1.000
_cell.length_c   1.000
_cell.angle_alpha   90.00
_cell.angle_beta   90.00
_cell.angle_gamma   90.00
#
_symmetry.space_group_name_H-M   'P 1'
#
loop_
_entity.id
_entity.type
_entity.pdbx_description
1 polymer ?
#
loop_
_entity_poly.entity_id
_entity_poly.type
_entity_poly.pdbx_seq_one_letter_code
_entity_poly.pdbx_strand_id
1 'polypeptide(L)'
;MVTFQEISPADFFYRNRDIAGFTNPSRAVFVSIREIVENSLDSADQISVPPEVYVRLTEEEGHPGTESGNGVYRLMVMDNGSGIAPRHIPSAFGQVLFGSNYKLKQARGTFGLGGKMSILYGQITTHKPVIIKSSTGGNKVYEFKMMIDIQRNRPVIMDRKTRRNKENWRGTIVEYSLEGDYYRAMSKVLEYLKQTALLTPYADIKFVDPKGRLYMFNKVTNKMPPPPTETLAHPYGVDVETLQRLIRVTTSKNLIDFMRKHFHRVGAGTSLTFLDFAEFLRTPDPKRLNSETLTQLVETNNKSAKFRKLFGTMD
;
A
#
# COMPACT_ATOMS: atom_id res chain seq x y z
N MET A 1 7.51 -38.87 11.93
CA MET A 1 8.56 -37.87 11.60
C MET A 1 7.92 -36.50 11.57
N VAL A 2 8.44 -35.54 12.34
CA VAL A 2 8.02 -34.15 12.23
C VAL A 2 8.67 -33.58 10.96
N THR A 3 7.86 -33.07 10.03
CA THR A 3 8.33 -32.47 8.78
C THR A 3 8.30 -30.95 8.93
N PHE A 4 9.44 -30.30 8.72
CA PHE A 4 9.55 -28.83 8.70
C PHE A 4 9.27 -28.33 7.28
N GLN A 5 8.43 -27.31 7.14
CA GLN A 5 8.08 -26.70 5.86
C GLN A 5 8.14 -25.17 5.96
N GLU A 6 8.64 -24.52 4.92
CA GLU A 6 8.59 -23.07 4.73
C GLU A 6 7.35 -22.70 3.91
N ILE A 7 6.71 -21.58 4.24
CA ILE A 7 5.56 -21.05 3.50
C ILE A 7 5.86 -19.66 2.97
N SER A 8 5.39 -19.35 1.77
CA SER A 8 5.56 -18.02 1.17
C SER A 8 4.64 -16.99 1.84
N PRO A 9 4.89 -15.67 1.68
CA PRO A 9 3.95 -14.65 2.14
C PRO A 9 2.54 -14.82 1.57
N ALA A 10 2.42 -15.17 0.28
CA ALA A 10 1.11 -15.39 -0.33
C ALA A 10 0.40 -16.62 0.25
N ASP A 11 1.14 -17.71 0.55
CA ASP A 11 0.59 -18.89 1.21
C ASP A 11 0.18 -18.61 2.66
N PHE A 12 0.97 -17.82 3.38
CA PHE A 12 0.60 -17.36 4.73
C PHE A 12 -0.75 -16.63 4.74
N PHE A 13 -0.95 -15.67 3.83
CA PHE A 13 -2.20 -14.92 3.78
C PHE A 13 -3.36 -15.70 3.16
N TYR A 14 -3.09 -16.65 2.26
CA TYR A 14 -4.09 -17.61 1.81
C TYR A 14 -4.67 -18.39 3.00
N ARG A 15 -3.80 -18.90 3.88
CA ARG A 15 -4.21 -19.64 5.09
C ARG A 15 -4.84 -18.73 6.15
N ASN A 16 -4.45 -17.45 6.19
CA ASN A 16 -4.87 -16.50 7.22
C ASN A 16 -5.59 -15.27 6.63
N ARG A 17 -6.56 -15.51 5.74
CA ARG A 17 -7.29 -14.44 5.03
C ARG A 17 -7.97 -13.40 5.93
N ASP A 18 -8.29 -13.81 7.16
CA ASP A 18 -8.92 -12.96 8.18
C ASP A 18 -8.01 -11.80 8.61
N ILE A 19 -6.69 -12.01 8.61
CA ILE A 19 -5.69 -10.97 8.94
C ILE A 19 -5.74 -9.83 7.93
N ALA A 20 -6.03 -10.14 6.67
CA ALA A 20 -6.19 -9.15 5.60
C ALA A 20 -7.62 -8.58 5.50
N GLY A 21 -8.51 -8.92 6.45
CA GLY A 21 -9.88 -8.41 6.51
C GLY A 21 -10.90 -9.19 5.66
N PHE A 22 -10.53 -10.33 5.08
CA PHE A 22 -11.41 -11.17 4.25
C PHE A 22 -12.12 -12.26 5.07
N THR A 23 -12.82 -11.83 6.13
CA THR A 23 -13.47 -12.74 7.11
C THR A 23 -14.78 -13.34 6.63
N ASN A 24 -15.53 -12.61 5.80
CA ASN A 24 -16.81 -13.05 5.25
C ASN A 24 -17.09 -12.39 3.89
N PRO A 25 -18.01 -12.93 3.07
CA PRO A 25 -18.28 -12.44 1.72
C PRO A 25 -18.71 -10.97 1.65
N SER A 26 -19.46 -10.47 2.65
CA SER A 26 -19.84 -9.05 2.69
C SER A 26 -18.64 -8.14 2.94
N ARG A 27 -17.79 -8.50 3.90
CA ARG A 27 -16.56 -7.76 4.21
C ARG A 27 -15.56 -7.83 3.06
N ALA A 28 -15.48 -8.95 2.35
CA ALA A 28 -14.60 -9.13 1.20
C ALA A 28 -14.90 -8.13 0.07
N VAL A 29 -16.18 -7.91 -0.25
CA VAL A 29 -16.61 -6.89 -1.24
C VAL A 29 -16.21 -5.49 -0.77
N PHE A 30 -16.51 -5.16 0.48
CA PHE A 30 -16.17 -3.86 1.06
C PHE A 30 -14.65 -3.58 1.04
N VAL A 31 -13.85 -4.52 1.55
CA VAL A 31 -12.38 -4.39 1.60
C VAL A 31 -11.81 -4.32 0.20
N SER A 32 -12.31 -5.13 -0.74
CA SER A 32 -11.87 -5.09 -2.14
C SER A 32 -12.05 -3.72 -2.78
N ILE A 33 -13.24 -3.13 -2.65
CA ILE A 33 -13.52 -1.79 -3.17
C ILE A 33 -12.63 -0.76 -2.49
N ARG A 34 -12.59 -0.77 -1.14
CA ARG A 34 -11.81 0.17 -0.35
C ARG A 34 -10.34 0.18 -0.76
N GLU A 35 -9.69 -0.98 -0.79
CA GLU A 35 -8.25 -1.10 -1.06
C GLU A 35 -7.87 -0.61 -2.46
N ILE A 36 -8.67 -0.94 -3.49
CA ILE A 36 -8.35 -0.51 -4.86
C ILE A 36 -8.66 0.99 -5.05
N VAL A 37 -9.72 1.51 -4.42
CA VAL A 37 -10.04 2.95 -4.44
C VAL A 37 -8.98 3.76 -3.70
N GLU A 38 -8.51 3.33 -2.53
CA GLU A 38 -7.44 4.03 -1.79
C GLU A 38 -6.15 4.11 -2.63
N ASN A 39 -5.75 3.01 -3.28
CA ASN A 39 -4.60 3.00 -4.18
C ASN A 39 -4.80 3.92 -5.41
N SER A 40 -6.02 3.99 -5.92
CA SER A 40 -6.38 4.88 -7.04
C SER A 40 -6.19 6.34 -6.67
N LEU A 41 -6.73 6.76 -5.51
CA LEU A 41 -6.57 8.12 -4.98
C LEU A 41 -5.10 8.47 -4.73
N ASP A 42 -4.37 7.58 -4.05
CA ASP A 42 -2.94 7.79 -3.74
C ASP A 42 -2.09 7.96 -5.03
N SER A 43 -2.43 7.24 -6.10
CA SER A 43 -1.72 7.32 -7.37
C SER A 43 -1.91 8.65 -8.10
N ALA A 44 -3.06 9.31 -7.93
CA ALA A 44 -3.34 10.64 -8.46
C ALA A 44 -2.74 11.73 -7.58
N ASP A 45 -2.84 11.58 -6.25
CA ASP A 45 -2.23 12.48 -5.26
C ASP A 45 -0.70 12.59 -5.47
N GLN A 46 -0.03 11.48 -5.83
CA GLN A 46 1.41 11.44 -6.13
C GLN A 46 1.86 12.35 -7.27
N ILE A 47 1.01 12.58 -8.26
CA ILE A 47 1.29 13.45 -9.41
C ILE A 47 0.53 14.77 -9.35
N SER A 48 -0.11 15.05 -8.21
CA SER A 48 -0.87 16.28 -7.95
C SER A 48 -1.97 16.56 -8.98
N VAL A 49 -2.65 15.50 -9.43
CA VAL A 49 -3.80 15.59 -10.33
C VAL A 49 -5.09 15.31 -9.53
N PRO A 50 -6.17 16.10 -9.71
CA PRO A 50 -7.48 15.79 -9.15
C PRO A 50 -7.91 14.35 -9.52
N PRO A 51 -8.10 13.45 -8.55
CA PRO A 51 -8.40 12.06 -8.83
C PRO A 51 -9.77 11.92 -9.50
N GLU A 52 -9.83 11.13 -10.55
CA GLU A 52 -11.06 10.66 -11.18
C GLU A 52 -11.09 9.14 -11.08
N VAL A 53 -11.96 8.62 -10.21
CA VAL A 53 -12.06 7.19 -9.92
C VAL A 53 -13.42 6.66 -10.36
N TYR A 54 -13.41 5.70 -11.28
CA TYR A 54 -14.59 4.96 -11.71
C TYR A 54 -14.56 3.54 -11.15
N VAL A 55 -15.57 3.20 -10.37
CA VAL A 55 -15.77 1.88 -9.77
C VAL A 55 -17.01 1.25 -10.38
N ARG A 56 -16.91 0.02 -10.85
CA ARG A 56 -18.03 -0.78 -11.31
C ARG A 56 -17.99 -2.16 -10.66
N LEU A 57 -19.07 -2.52 -10.00
CA LEU A 57 -19.30 -3.88 -9.51
C LEU A 57 -20.44 -4.49 -10.31
N THR A 58 -20.18 -5.61 -11.00
CA THR A 58 -21.19 -6.32 -11.81
C THR A 58 -21.36 -7.72 -11.26
N GLU A 59 -22.59 -8.17 -11.03
CA GLU A 59 -22.87 -9.56 -10.67
C GLU A 59 -22.72 -10.44 -11.92
N GLU A 60 -21.98 -11.54 -11.80
CA GLU A 60 -21.77 -12.47 -12.92
C GLU A 60 -22.90 -13.53 -12.94
N GLU A 61 -23.62 -13.61 -14.05
CA GLU A 61 -24.70 -14.58 -14.24
C GLU A 61 -24.18 -16.03 -14.32
N GLY A 62 -24.99 -16.99 -13.83
CA GLY A 62 -24.73 -18.42 -13.99
C GLY A 62 -23.88 -19.09 -12.91
N HIS A 63 -23.47 -18.35 -11.87
CA HIS A 63 -23.03 -18.96 -10.61
C HIS A 63 -24.25 -19.14 -9.72
N PRO A 64 -24.79 -20.38 -9.56
CA PRO A 64 -25.89 -20.59 -8.63
C PRO A 64 -25.38 -20.11 -7.28
N GLY A 65 -26.04 -19.11 -6.71
CA GLY A 65 -25.66 -18.63 -5.40
C GLY A 65 -25.55 -19.85 -4.50
N THR A 66 -24.43 -19.96 -3.77
CA THR A 66 -24.35 -20.93 -2.67
C THR A 66 -25.65 -20.79 -1.86
N GLU A 67 -26.17 -21.87 -1.28
CA GLU A 67 -27.42 -21.86 -0.49
C GLU A 67 -27.50 -20.71 0.55
N SER A 68 -26.35 -20.10 0.87
CA SER A 68 -26.11 -18.93 1.72
C SER A 68 -26.41 -17.53 1.11
N GLY A 69 -26.80 -17.40 -0.16
CA GLY A 69 -27.11 -16.10 -0.81
C GLY A 69 -25.89 -15.29 -1.28
N ASN A 70 -24.72 -15.91 -1.41
CA ASN A 70 -23.51 -15.30 -1.96
C ASN A 70 -23.49 -15.43 -3.49
N GLY A 71 -22.87 -14.46 -4.18
CA GLY A 71 -22.69 -14.46 -5.64
C GLY A 71 -21.26 -14.13 -6.05
N VAL A 72 -20.95 -14.28 -7.34
CA VAL A 72 -19.68 -13.85 -7.91
C VAL A 72 -19.85 -12.46 -8.52
N TYR A 73 -18.96 -11.55 -8.15
CA TYR A 73 -18.97 -10.18 -8.63
C TYR A 73 -17.67 -9.85 -9.34
N ARG A 74 -17.78 -9.16 -10.47
CA ARG A 74 -16.68 -8.57 -11.20
C ARG A 74 -16.49 -7.13 -10.77
N LEU A 75 -15.38 -6.86 -10.10
CA LEU A 75 -14.97 -5.52 -9.69
C LEU A 75 -14.00 -4.96 -10.74
N MET A 76 -14.36 -3.80 -11.31
CA MET A 76 -13.47 -2.96 -12.12
C MET A 76 -13.28 -1.63 -11.40
N VAL A 77 -12.04 -1.21 -11.24
CA VAL A 77 -11.70 0.15 -10.82
C VAL A 77 -10.76 0.76 -11.86
N MET A 78 -11.06 1.98 -12.27
CA MET A 78 -10.29 2.77 -13.22
C MET A 78 -9.95 4.12 -12.57
N ASP A 79 -8.70 4.56 -12.73
CA ASP A 79 -8.20 5.84 -12.25
C ASP A 79 -7.52 6.65 -13.37
N ASN A 80 -7.27 7.93 -13.08
CA ASN A 80 -6.45 8.85 -13.89
C ASN A 80 -5.08 9.16 -13.25
N GLY A 81 -4.59 8.27 -12.37
CA GLY A 81 -3.40 8.52 -11.55
C GLY A 81 -2.08 8.41 -12.31
N SER A 82 -0.97 8.14 -11.63
CA SER A 82 0.37 8.08 -12.23
C SER A 82 0.55 6.98 -13.29
N GLY A 83 -0.27 5.93 -13.22
CA GLY A 83 -0.06 4.69 -13.96
C GLY A 83 1.19 3.94 -13.49
N ILE A 84 1.41 2.74 -14.03
CA ILE A 84 2.49 1.85 -13.60
C ILE A 84 3.32 1.46 -14.83
N ALA A 85 4.64 1.61 -14.71
CA ALA A 85 5.54 1.20 -15.77
C ALA A 85 5.40 -0.32 -16.05
N PRO A 86 5.43 -0.76 -17.32
CA PRO A 86 5.07 -2.13 -17.71
C PRO A 86 5.92 -3.22 -17.02
N ARG A 87 7.18 -2.89 -16.69
CA ARG A 87 8.09 -3.79 -15.97
C ARG A 87 7.68 -4.07 -14.53
N HIS A 88 6.91 -3.18 -13.90
CA HIS A 88 6.51 -3.29 -12.51
C HIS A 88 5.08 -3.81 -12.33
N ILE A 89 4.23 -3.77 -13.37
CA ILE A 89 2.83 -4.20 -13.30
C ILE A 89 2.70 -5.61 -12.70
N PRO A 90 3.41 -6.65 -13.18
CA PRO A 90 3.23 -8.00 -12.64
C PRO A 90 3.56 -8.09 -11.15
N SER A 91 4.70 -7.53 -10.70
CA SER A 91 5.07 -7.58 -9.28
C SER A 91 4.19 -6.68 -8.41
N ALA A 92 3.72 -5.54 -8.93
CA ALA A 92 2.86 -4.61 -8.19
C ALA A 92 1.51 -5.25 -7.79
N PHE A 93 0.98 -6.16 -8.59
CA PHE A 93 -0.32 -6.81 -8.36
C PHE A 93 -0.23 -8.30 -8.01
N GLY A 94 0.88 -8.98 -8.31
CA GLY A 94 1.00 -10.44 -8.14
C GLY A 94 2.17 -10.92 -7.28
N GLN A 95 2.83 -10.02 -6.55
CA GLN A 95 3.86 -10.38 -5.56
C GLN A 95 3.52 -9.75 -4.21
N VAL A 96 3.07 -10.55 -3.25
CA VAL A 96 2.72 -10.10 -1.90
C VAL A 96 3.98 -9.56 -1.19
N LEU A 97 3.83 -8.47 -0.45
CA LEU A 97 4.92 -7.69 0.15
C LEU A 97 5.96 -7.16 -0.87
N PHE A 98 5.49 -6.81 -2.06
CA PHE A 98 6.24 -6.02 -3.04
C PHE A 98 5.53 -4.69 -3.28
N GLY A 99 6.25 -3.56 -3.21
CA GLY A 99 5.63 -2.25 -3.40
C GLY A 99 6.60 -1.09 -3.24
N SER A 100 6.12 0.10 -3.58
CA SER A 100 6.84 1.37 -3.46
C SER A 100 6.66 2.04 -2.09
N ASN A 101 5.75 1.54 -1.26
CA ASN A 101 5.28 2.21 -0.03
C ASN A 101 6.14 1.88 1.21
N TYR A 102 7.35 1.35 1.04
CA TYR A 102 8.28 1.09 2.16
C TYR A 102 9.08 2.32 2.60
N LYS A 103 8.90 3.44 1.90
CA LYS A 103 9.44 4.73 2.29
C LYS A 103 8.55 5.33 3.37
N LEU A 104 9.16 5.99 4.36
CA LEU A 104 8.42 6.73 5.38
C LEU A 104 7.77 7.96 4.74
N LYS A 105 6.54 7.77 4.24
CA LYS A 105 5.72 8.80 3.61
C LYS A 105 4.28 8.54 3.99
N GLN A 106 3.53 9.60 4.29
CA GLN A 106 2.11 9.47 4.55
C GLN A 106 1.38 9.00 3.27
N ALA A 107 0.68 7.88 3.38
CA ALA A 107 -0.15 7.27 2.35
C ALA A 107 -1.37 6.61 3.02
N ARG A 108 -2.44 6.34 2.27
CA ARG A 108 -3.66 5.71 2.83
C ARG A 108 -3.41 4.25 3.21
N GLY A 109 -2.61 3.54 2.39
CA GLY A 109 -2.20 2.15 2.65
C GLY A 109 -0.81 2.03 3.30
N THR A 110 -0.70 1.26 4.39
CA THR A 110 0.54 1.12 5.18
C THR A 110 1.47 0.01 4.71
N PHE A 111 0.96 -1.11 4.20
CA PHE A 111 1.77 -2.31 3.91
C PHE A 111 1.88 -2.65 2.42
N GLY A 112 1.24 -1.88 1.53
CA GLY A 112 1.16 -2.21 0.10
C GLY A 112 0.54 -3.60 -0.17
N LEU A 113 -0.24 -4.10 0.80
CA LEU A 113 -0.71 -5.47 0.88
C LEU A 113 -2.16 -5.61 0.37
N GLY A 114 -3.05 -4.70 0.77
CA GLY A 114 -4.49 -4.93 0.68
C GLY A 114 -5.01 -5.10 -0.75
N GLY A 115 -4.57 -4.28 -1.71
CA GLY A 115 -4.95 -4.47 -3.12
C GLY A 115 -4.55 -5.84 -3.70
N LYS A 116 -3.39 -6.37 -3.31
CA LYS A 116 -2.95 -7.71 -3.72
C LYS A 116 -3.75 -8.80 -3.00
N MET A 117 -4.13 -8.57 -1.76
CA MET A 117 -4.98 -9.48 -1.00
C MET A 117 -6.38 -9.58 -1.59
N SER A 118 -6.93 -8.48 -2.10
CA SER A 118 -8.20 -8.49 -2.81
C SER A 118 -8.14 -9.32 -4.09
N ILE A 119 -7.05 -9.19 -4.86
CA ILE A 119 -6.80 -10.00 -6.05
C ILE A 119 -6.61 -11.48 -5.68
N LEU A 120 -5.81 -11.76 -4.64
CA LEU A 120 -5.57 -13.12 -4.17
C LEU A 120 -6.88 -13.78 -3.71
N TYR A 121 -7.71 -13.08 -2.93
CA TYR A 121 -9.02 -13.53 -2.52
C TYR A 121 -9.93 -13.83 -3.72
N GLY A 122 -9.96 -12.93 -4.71
CA GLY A 122 -10.71 -13.15 -5.95
C GLY A 122 -10.24 -14.40 -6.70
N GLN A 123 -8.94 -14.61 -6.82
CA GLN A 123 -8.36 -15.80 -7.44
C GLN A 123 -8.69 -17.08 -6.67
N ILE A 124 -8.62 -17.08 -5.34
CA ILE A 124 -8.90 -18.28 -4.53
C ILE A 124 -10.37 -18.67 -4.64
N THR A 125 -11.27 -17.68 -4.63
CA THR A 125 -12.71 -17.91 -4.62
C THR A 125 -13.27 -18.23 -5.99
N THR A 126 -12.79 -17.57 -7.05
CA THR A 126 -13.35 -17.72 -8.40
C THR A 126 -12.46 -18.51 -9.36
N HIS A 127 -11.19 -18.72 -9.01
CA HIS A 127 -10.16 -19.28 -9.90
C HIS A 127 -9.99 -18.50 -11.22
N LYS A 128 -10.41 -17.22 -11.25
CA LYS A 128 -10.29 -16.34 -12.43
C LYS A 128 -9.06 -15.42 -12.30
N PRO A 129 -8.40 -15.09 -13.42
CA PRO A 129 -7.26 -14.19 -13.45
C PRO A 129 -7.67 -12.73 -13.28
N VAL A 130 -6.76 -11.91 -12.76
CA VAL A 130 -6.88 -10.44 -12.78
C VAL A 130 -6.44 -9.89 -14.15
N ILE A 131 -7.14 -8.87 -14.60
CA ILE A 131 -6.81 -8.06 -15.77
C ILE A 131 -6.35 -6.69 -15.28
N ILE A 132 -5.13 -6.31 -15.63
CA ILE A 132 -4.57 -4.99 -15.33
C ILE A 132 -4.29 -4.27 -16.64
N LYS A 133 -4.78 -3.04 -16.78
CA LYS A 133 -4.37 -2.13 -17.87
C LYS A 133 -3.73 -0.90 -17.27
N SER A 134 -2.61 -0.43 -17.81
CA SER A 134 -1.98 0.79 -17.30
C SER A 134 -1.19 1.54 -18.35
N SER A 135 -1.13 2.86 -18.20
CA SER A 135 -0.27 3.74 -18.98
C SER A 135 0.19 4.93 -18.13
N THR A 136 1.44 5.35 -18.33
CA THR A 136 2.02 6.54 -17.72
C THR A 136 1.76 7.81 -18.55
N GLY A 137 0.78 7.79 -19.45
CA GLY A 137 0.46 8.90 -20.38
C GLY A 137 1.32 8.91 -21.65
N GLY A 138 2.06 7.83 -21.92
CA GLY A 138 2.82 7.67 -23.15
C GLY A 138 1.97 7.14 -24.31
N ASN A 139 2.59 6.85 -25.45
CA ASN A 139 1.92 6.37 -26.66
C ASN A 139 1.39 4.91 -26.60
N LYS A 140 1.53 4.23 -25.46
CA LYS A 140 1.18 2.82 -25.27
C LYS A 140 0.35 2.60 -24.01
N VAL A 141 -0.62 1.69 -24.12
CA VAL A 141 -1.34 1.11 -22.98
C VAL A 141 -0.94 -0.37 -22.90
N TYR A 142 -0.53 -0.81 -21.71
CA TYR A 142 -0.15 -2.20 -21.47
C TYR A 142 -1.27 -2.91 -20.73
N GLU A 143 -1.63 -4.10 -21.21
CA GLU A 143 -2.67 -4.96 -20.64
C GLU A 143 -2.04 -6.30 -20.27
N PHE A 144 -2.25 -6.72 -19.02
CA PHE A 144 -1.77 -7.98 -18.47
C PHE A 144 -2.95 -8.77 -17.93
N LYS A 145 -3.05 -10.04 -18.33
CA LYS A 145 -3.92 -11.04 -17.69
C LYS A 145 -3.03 -11.99 -16.92
N MET A 146 -3.23 -12.09 -15.62
CA MET A 146 -2.29 -12.80 -14.75
C MET A 146 -2.97 -13.41 -13.52
N MET A 147 -2.26 -14.34 -12.91
CA MET A 147 -2.56 -14.96 -11.62
C MET A 147 -1.37 -14.83 -10.69
N ILE A 148 -1.56 -15.20 -9.43
CA ILE A 148 -0.54 -15.30 -8.39
C ILE A 148 -0.22 -16.78 -8.17
N ASP A 149 1.03 -17.17 -8.38
CA ASP A 149 1.56 -18.42 -7.83
C ASP A 149 1.68 -18.23 -6.31
N ILE A 150 0.72 -18.79 -5.57
CA ILE A 150 0.62 -18.66 -4.12
C ILE A 150 1.83 -19.33 -3.44
N GLN A 151 2.29 -20.48 -3.95
CA GLN A 151 3.41 -21.21 -3.33
C GLN A 151 4.72 -20.46 -3.51
N ARG A 152 4.95 -19.85 -4.68
CA ARG A 152 6.21 -19.13 -4.97
C ARG A 152 6.16 -17.63 -4.69
N ASN A 153 4.98 -17.08 -4.36
CA ASN A 153 4.73 -15.63 -4.24
C ASN A 153 5.21 -14.87 -5.50
N ARG A 154 4.78 -15.31 -6.68
CA ARG A 154 5.19 -14.72 -7.97
C ARG A 154 4.00 -14.55 -8.92
N PRO A 155 4.02 -13.51 -9.78
CA PRO A 155 3.01 -13.37 -10.82
C PRO A 155 3.20 -14.42 -11.92
N VAL A 156 2.11 -15.04 -12.34
CA VAL A 156 2.03 -15.92 -13.51
C VAL A 156 1.29 -15.17 -14.61
N ILE A 157 2.02 -14.72 -15.62
CA ILE A 157 1.46 -13.96 -16.74
C ILE A 157 0.86 -14.94 -17.76
N MET A 158 -0.44 -14.84 -17.99
CA MET A 158 -1.17 -15.68 -18.95
C MET A 158 -1.25 -15.01 -20.33
N ASP A 159 -1.44 -13.69 -20.36
CA ASP A 159 -1.53 -12.91 -21.59
C ASP A 159 -0.95 -11.51 -21.36
N ARG A 160 -0.32 -10.95 -22.39
CA ARG A 160 0.23 -9.60 -22.39
C ARG A 160 -0.04 -8.93 -23.73
N LYS A 161 -0.77 -7.83 -23.71
CA LYS A 161 -1.08 -7.01 -24.89
C LYS A 161 -0.53 -5.60 -24.74
N THR A 162 -0.11 -5.01 -25.86
CA THR A 162 0.28 -3.61 -25.93
C THR A 162 -0.57 -2.94 -27.01
N ARG A 163 -1.31 -1.89 -26.64
CA ARG A 163 -2.15 -1.12 -27.57
C ARG A 163 -1.60 0.29 -27.72
N ARG A 164 -1.85 0.92 -28.87
CA ARG A 164 -1.54 2.33 -29.08
C ARG A 164 -2.48 3.18 -28.22
N ASN A 165 -1.92 4.11 -27.47
CA ASN A 165 -2.64 5.05 -26.64
C ASN A 165 -3.00 6.28 -27.47
N LYS A 166 -4.13 6.25 -28.18
CA LYS A 166 -4.54 7.35 -29.08
C LYS A 166 -4.94 8.61 -28.30
N GLU A 167 -5.51 8.42 -27.12
CA GLU A 167 -6.06 9.49 -26.28
C GLU A 167 -5.05 10.00 -25.24
N ASN A 168 -3.81 9.49 -25.28
CA ASN A 168 -2.79 9.75 -24.25
C ASN A 168 -3.30 9.51 -22.82
N TRP A 169 -4.20 8.53 -22.66
CA TRP A 169 -4.74 8.14 -21.35
C TRP A 169 -3.61 7.81 -20.39
N ARG A 170 -3.74 8.26 -19.14
CA ARG A 170 -2.83 7.98 -18.05
C ARG A 170 -3.67 7.45 -16.89
N GLY A 171 -3.21 6.36 -16.27
CA GLY A 171 -3.88 5.76 -15.12
C GLY A 171 -3.76 4.25 -15.11
N THR A 172 -4.56 3.62 -14.26
CA THR A 172 -4.63 2.16 -14.13
C THR A 172 -6.08 1.67 -14.14
N ILE A 173 -6.29 0.48 -14.68
CA ILE A 173 -7.54 -0.28 -14.59
C ILE A 173 -7.20 -1.61 -13.95
N VAL A 174 -7.89 -1.94 -12.87
CA VAL A 174 -7.80 -3.22 -12.17
C VAL A 174 -9.15 -3.91 -12.24
N GLU A 175 -9.18 -5.11 -12.80
CA GLU A 175 -10.42 -5.84 -13.05
C GLU A 175 -10.27 -7.32 -12.68
N TYR A 176 -11.08 -7.82 -11.75
CA TYR A 176 -11.07 -9.21 -11.31
C TYR A 176 -12.43 -9.62 -10.74
N SER A 177 -12.65 -10.92 -10.65
CA SER A 177 -13.86 -11.51 -10.06
C SER A 177 -13.58 -11.97 -8.63
N LEU A 178 -14.56 -11.83 -7.75
CA LEU A 178 -14.52 -12.31 -6.37
C LEU A 178 -15.88 -12.84 -5.93
N GLU A 179 -15.91 -13.84 -5.06
CA GLU A 179 -17.14 -14.19 -4.34
C GLU A 179 -17.48 -13.13 -3.29
N GLY A 180 -18.77 -12.86 -3.09
CA GLY A 180 -19.19 -11.79 -2.22
C GLY A 180 -20.67 -11.79 -1.88
N ASP A 181 -21.04 -10.88 -0.98
CA ASP A 181 -22.43 -10.53 -0.69
C ASP A 181 -22.54 -8.99 -0.71
N TYR A 182 -22.82 -8.46 -1.91
CA TYR A 182 -22.95 -7.02 -2.09
C TYR A 182 -24.17 -6.47 -1.35
N TYR A 183 -25.28 -7.20 -1.29
CA TYR A 183 -26.51 -6.72 -0.67
C TYR A 183 -26.32 -6.39 0.81
N ARG A 184 -25.58 -7.24 1.55
CA ARG A 184 -25.20 -6.95 2.93
C ARG A 184 -24.08 -5.91 3.05
N ALA A 185 -23.19 -5.81 2.06
CA ALA A 185 -22.08 -4.85 2.06
C ALA A 185 -22.48 -3.43 1.64
N MET A 186 -23.60 -3.28 0.92
CA MET A 186 -23.99 -2.07 0.20
C MET A 186 -23.96 -0.81 1.06
N SER A 187 -24.57 -0.85 2.25
CA SER A 187 -24.63 0.31 3.15
C SER A 187 -23.23 0.79 3.54
N LYS A 188 -22.33 -0.14 3.89
CA LYS A 188 -20.94 0.15 4.27
C LYS A 188 -20.12 0.67 3.08
N VAL A 189 -20.32 0.10 1.90
CA VAL A 189 -19.65 0.57 0.67
C VAL A 189 -20.06 2.01 0.36
N LEU A 190 -21.35 2.32 0.36
CA LEU A 190 -21.86 3.66 0.08
C LEU A 190 -21.44 4.67 1.16
N GLU A 191 -21.48 4.27 2.43
CA GLU A 191 -21.02 5.11 3.53
C GLU A 191 -19.53 5.45 3.40
N TYR A 192 -18.69 4.45 3.11
CA TYR A 192 -17.27 4.66 2.88
C TYR A 192 -17.02 5.62 1.71
N LEU A 193 -17.62 5.39 0.54
CA LEU A 193 -17.43 6.26 -0.62
C LEU A 193 -17.88 7.70 -0.34
N LYS A 194 -18.99 7.87 0.41
CA LYS A 194 -19.48 9.18 0.85
C LYS A 194 -18.51 9.87 1.80
N GLN A 195 -17.99 9.15 2.81
CA GLN A 195 -17.01 9.68 3.75
C GLN A 195 -15.69 10.05 3.05
N THR A 196 -15.23 9.20 2.12
CA THR A 196 -14.05 9.48 1.31
C THR A 196 -14.25 10.73 0.48
N ALA A 197 -15.36 10.86 -0.25
CA ALA A 197 -15.67 12.06 -1.03
C ALA A 197 -15.74 13.34 -0.18
N LEU A 198 -16.24 13.24 1.07
CA LEU A 198 -16.25 14.36 2.02
C LEU A 198 -14.84 14.79 2.43
N LEU A 199 -13.94 13.82 2.68
CA LEU A 199 -12.55 14.08 3.09
C LEU A 199 -11.64 14.44 1.91
N THR A 200 -11.99 14.05 0.70
CA THR A 200 -11.27 14.38 -0.54
C THR A 200 -12.16 15.19 -1.47
N PRO A 201 -12.47 16.46 -1.14
CA PRO A 201 -13.38 17.30 -1.93
C PRO A 201 -12.80 17.65 -3.32
N TYR A 202 -11.57 17.23 -3.61
CA TYR A 202 -10.89 17.38 -4.89
C TYR A 202 -10.99 16.16 -5.80
N ALA A 203 -11.64 15.08 -5.37
CA ALA A 203 -11.76 13.84 -6.12
C ALA A 203 -13.18 13.65 -6.69
N ASP A 204 -13.26 13.21 -7.94
CA ASP A 204 -14.48 12.70 -8.56
C ASP A 204 -14.54 11.18 -8.39
N ILE A 205 -15.57 10.68 -7.70
CA ILE A 205 -15.78 9.24 -7.50
C ILE A 205 -17.11 8.83 -8.10
N LYS A 206 -17.09 7.92 -9.06
CA LYS A 206 -18.28 7.35 -9.70
C LYS A 206 -18.36 5.87 -9.36
N PHE A 207 -19.51 5.43 -8.85
CA PHE A 207 -19.74 4.03 -8.51
C PHE A 207 -20.99 3.50 -9.20
N VAL A 208 -20.84 2.43 -9.98
CA VAL A 208 -21.95 1.67 -10.55
C VAL A 208 -22.08 0.36 -9.80
N ASP A 209 -23.23 0.17 -9.17
CA ASP A 209 -23.51 -1.06 -8.41
C ASP A 209 -24.03 -2.20 -9.30
N PRO A 210 -24.17 -3.42 -8.75
CA PRO A 210 -24.66 -4.58 -9.51
C PRO A 210 -26.08 -4.41 -10.07
N LYS A 211 -26.90 -3.50 -9.51
CA LYS A 211 -28.24 -3.17 -10.03
C LYS A 211 -28.19 -2.14 -11.16
N GLY A 212 -27.01 -1.67 -11.54
CA GLY A 212 -26.82 -0.60 -12.52
C GLY A 212 -27.09 0.80 -11.97
N ARG A 213 -27.24 0.98 -10.66
CA ARG A 213 -27.42 2.31 -10.06
C ARG A 213 -26.09 3.04 -10.08
N LEU A 214 -26.11 4.25 -10.64
CA LEU A 214 -24.96 5.14 -10.68
C LEU A 214 -25.02 6.11 -9.50
N TYR A 215 -23.97 6.08 -8.67
CA TYR A 215 -23.70 7.05 -7.62
C TYR A 215 -22.55 7.95 -8.08
N MET A 216 -22.75 9.26 -7.98
CA MET A 216 -21.75 10.25 -8.36
C MET A 216 -21.41 11.14 -7.17
N PHE A 217 -20.15 11.17 -6.80
CA PHE A 217 -19.59 12.07 -5.81
C PHE A 217 -18.63 13.00 -6.55
N ASN A 218 -19.14 14.18 -6.93
CA ASN A 218 -18.37 15.14 -7.71
C ASN A 218 -17.45 15.96 -6.81
N LYS A 219 -16.27 16.32 -7.33
CA LYS A 219 -15.36 17.25 -6.67
C LYS A 219 -16.00 18.63 -6.54
N VAL A 220 -15.67 19.29 -5.43
CA VAL A 220 -16.08 20.66 -5.10
C VAL A 220 -14.94 21.65 -5.36
N THR A 221 -13.69 21.18 -5.42
CA THR A 221 -12.52 22.02 -5.67
C THR A 221 -11.51 21.32 -6.59
N ASN A 222 -10.74 22.10 -7.34
CA ASN A 222 -9.58 21.59 -8.09
C ASN A 222 -8.27 21.77 -7.32
N LYS A 223 -8.32 22.39 -6.13
CA LYS A 223 -7.14 22.67 -5.32
C LYS A 223 -6.74 21.41 -4.55
N MET A 224 -5.64 20.79 -4.96
CA MET A 224 -5.03 19.66 -4.26
C MET A 224 -4.25 20.14 -3.01
N PRO A 225 -4.20 19.34 -1.94
CA PRO A 225 -3.24 19.54 -0.86
C PRO A 225 -1.81 19.34 -1.37
N PRO A 226 -0.78 19.89 -0.68
CA PRO A 226 0.61 19.58 -1.02
C PRO A 226 0.86 18.07 -0.90
N PRO A 227 1.56 17.46 -1.87
CA PRO A 227 1.82 16.03 -1.83
C PRO A 227 2.71 15.68 -0.63
N PRO A 228 2.48 14.53 0.03
CA PRO A 228 3.30 14.12 1.15
C PRO A 228 4.74 13.87 0.69
N THR A 229 5.70 14.32 1.49
CA THR A 229 7.14 14.12 1.25
C THR A 229 7.66 12.92 2.04
N GLU A 230 8.70 12.27 1.54
CA GLU A 230 9.43 11.26 2.31
C GLU A 230 10.13 11.94 3.49
N THR A 231 10.01 11.34 4.68
CA THR A 231 10.62 11.84 5.91
C THR A 231 11.63 10.84 6.44
N LEU A 232 12.60 11.34 7.22
CA LEU A 232 13.56 10.50 7.92
C LEU A 232 12.92 9.88 9.17
N ALA A 233 13.53 8.82 9.69
CA ALA A 233 13.07 8.21 10.93
C ALA A 233 13.21 9.20 12.09
N HIS A 234 12.23 9.20 12.99
CA HIS A 234 12.32 10.00 14.21
C HIS A 234 13.06 9.21 15.30
N PRO A 235 14.07 9.76 16.00
CA PRO A 235 14.87 9.01 16.97
C PRO A 235 14.04 8.24 17.99
N TYR A 236 12.99 8.86 18.54
CA TYR A 236 12.11 8.25 19.54
C TYR A 236 11.40 6.97 19.09
N GLY A 237 11.16 6.79 17.78
CA GLY A 237 10.45 5.64 17.24
C GLY A 237 11.35 4.54 16.69
N VAL A 238 12.68 4.66 16.84
CA VAL A 238 13.64 3.73 16.24
C VAL A 238 13.98 2.60 17.19
N ASP A 239 13.80 1.37 16.72
CA ASP A 239 14.24 0.15 17.39
C ASP A 239 15.63 -0.31 16.90
N VAL A 240 16.15 -1.38 17.51
CA VAL A 240 17.48 -1.92 17.19
C VAL A 240 17.58 -2.37 15.74
N GLU A 241 16.54 -3.02 15.20
CA GLU A 241 16.52 -3.50 13.81
C GLU A 241 16.54 -2.33 12.81
N THR A 242 15.75 -1.29 13.06
CA THR A 242 15.74 -0.07 12.25
C THR A 242 17.11 0.59 12.26
N LEU A 243 17.73 0.70 13.44
CA LEU A 243 19.08 1.25 13.58
C LEU A 243 20.12 0.41 12.81
N GLN A 244 20.04 -0.92 12.90
CA GLN A 244 20.91 -1.83 12.13
C GLN A 244 20.75 -1.64 10.63
N ARG A 245 19.51 -1.51 10.14
CA ARG A 245 19.24 -1.23 8.71
C ARG A 245 19.89 0.09 8.27
N LEU A 246 19.74 1.15 9.07
CA LEU A 246 20.35 2.44 8.80
C LEU A 246 21.89 2.36 8.76
N ILE A 247 22.50 1.62 9.70
CA ILE A 247 23.95 1.40 9.73
C ILE A 247 24.46 0.63 8.52
N ARG A 248 23.70 -0.38 8.03
CA ARG A 248 24.09 -1.14 6.83
C ARG A 248 24.16 -0.27 5.57
N VAL A 249 23.26 0.70 5.45
CA VAL A 249 23.19 1.57 4.26
C VAL A 249 23.97 2.89 4.42
N THR A 250 24.45 3.21 5.63
CA THR A 250 25.09 4.51 5.87
C THR A 250 26.46 4.64 5.20
N THR A 251 26.71 5.86 4.73
CA THR A 251 28.03 6.34 4.28
C THR A 251 28.72 7.21 5.33
N SER A 252 28.05 7.49 6.46
CA SER A 252 28.58 8.37 7.50
C SER A 252 29.79 7.74 8.17
N LYS A 253 30.83 8.55 8.33
CA LYS A 253 32.10 8.11 8.92
C LYS A 253 32.13 8.20 10.44
N ASN A 254 31.14 8.83 11.08
CA ASN A 254 31.02 9.00 12.52
C ASN A 254 29.56 9.08 12.96
N LEU A 255 29.31 8.89 14.26
CA LEU A 255 27.96 8.86 14.83
C LEU A 255 27.24 10.22 14.79
N ILE A 256 27.97 11.34 14.88
CA ILE A 256 27.35 12.67 14.80
C ILE A 256 26.75 12.88 13.40
N ASP A 257 27.52 12.59 12.35
CA ASP A 257 27.06 12.67 10.97
C ASP A 257 25.93 11.66 10.70
N PHE A 258 26.05 10.45 11.24
CA PHE A 258 25.00 9.44 11.15
C PHE A 258 23.67 9.93 11.75
N MET A 259 23.72 10.49 12.97
CA MET A 259 22.54 11.01 13.67
C MET A 259 21.89 12.15 12.87
N ARG A 260 22.68 13.04 12.25
CA ARG A 260 22.16 14.14 11.43
C ARG A 260 21.57 13.70 10.10
N LYS A 261 22.18 12.70 9.47
CA LYS A 261 21.83 12.27 8.11
C LYS A 261 20.60 11.37 8.07
N HIS A 262 20.41 10.53 9.09
CA HIS A 262 19.39 9.48 9.09
C HIS A 262 18.17 9.77 9.96
N PHE A 263 18.24 10.81 10.81
CA PHE A 263 17.14 11.13 11.71
C PHE A 263 16.55 12.51 11.49
N HIS A 264 15.22 12.56 11.56
CA HIS A 264 14.47 13.79 11.38
C HIS A 264 14.68 14.77 12.55
N ARG A 265 14.86 16.05 12.24
CA ARG A 265 15.05 17.15 13.22
C ARG A 265 16.25 16.97 14.18
N VAL A 266 17.29 16.22 13.78
CA VAL A 266 18.51 16.04 14.58
C VAL A 266 19.66 16.90 14.04
N GLY A 267 19.99 17.97 14.76
CA GLY A 267 21.12 18.85 14.44
C GLY A 267 22.43 18.43 15.12
N ALA A 268 23.55 19.08 14.75
CA ALA A 268 24.87 18.75 15.29
C ALA A 268 24.96 18.90 16.82
N GLY A 269 24.38 19.98 17.39
CA GLY A 269 24.32 20.17 18.83
C GLY A 269 23.53 19.07 19.54
N THR A 270 22.35 18.76 19.02
CA THR A 270 21.49 17.67 19.51
C THR A 270 22.20 16.32 19.47
N SER A 271 22.89 16.00 18.36
CA SER A 271 23.69 14.79 18.23
C SER A 271 24.81 14.73 19.25
N LEU A 272 25.54 15.83 19.43
CA LEU A 272 26.66 15.90 20.38
C LEU A 272 26.16 15.66 21.80
N THR A 273 25.12 16.39 22.24
CA THR A 273 24.56 16.27 23.59
C THR A 273 24.01 14.87 23.86
N PHE A 274 23.36 14.26 22.88
CA PHE A 274 22.83 12.91 23.01
C PHE A 274 23.93 11.85 23.06
N LEU A 275 24.90 11.90 22.14
CA LEU A 275 25.99 10.91 22.08
C LEU A 275 26.95 11.03 23.27
N ASP A 276 27.13 12.23 23.81
CA ASP A 276 27.87 12.44 25.06
C ASP A 276 27.14 11.79 26.24
N PHE A 277 25.83 12.06 26.37
CA PHE A 277 25.00 11.43 27.41
C PHE A 277 24.93 9.91 27.30
N ALA A 278 24.91 9.39 26.08
CA ALA A 278 24.87 7.95 25.82
C ALA A 278 26.26 7.29 25.89
N GLU A 279 27.33 8.06 26.15
CA GLU A 279 28.72 7.59 26.22
C GLU A 279 29.27 7.06 24.88
N PHE A 280 28.69 7.50 23.76
CA PHE A 280 29.06 7.12 22.39
C PHE A 280 29.87 8.18 21.63
N LEU A 281 30.20 9.31 22.27
CA LEU A 281 30.87 10.44 21.61
C LEU A 281 32.20 10.08 20.95
N ARG A 282 32.95 9.13 21.54
CA ARG A 282 34.25 8.69 21.05
C ARG A 282 34.17 7.56 20.02
N THR A 283 32.97 7.04 19.74
CA THR A 283 32.83 5.94 18.78
C THR A 283 33.02 6.47 17.36
N PRO A 284 34.09 6.03 16.68
CA PRO A 284 34.51 6.69 15.46
C PRO A 284 33.61 6.33 14.29
N ASP A 285 33.05 5.12 14.21
CA ASP A 285 32.32 4.62 13.04
C ASP A 285 31.02 3.92 13.46
N PRO A 286 29.84 4.31 12.92
CA PRO A 286 28.57 3.63 13.17
C PRO A 286 28.60 2.13 12.88
N LYS A 287 29.41 1.68 11.93
CA LYS A 287 29.52 0.27 11.53
C LYS A 287 30.26 -0.61 12.53
N ARG A 288 30.91 0.00 13.54
CA ARG A 288 31.62 -0.72 14.62
C ARG A 288 30.72 -1.00 15.84
N LEU A 289 29.47 -0.53 15.84
CA LEU A 289 28.53 -0.80 16.91
C LEU A 289 28.12 -2.28 16.90
N ASN A 290 28.28 -2.95 18.04
CA ASN A 290 27.82 -4.32 18.28
C ASN A 290 26.37 -4.33 18.82
N SER A 291 25.76 -5.50 18.93
CA SER A 291 24.35 -5.64 19.37
C SER A 291 24.06 -5.02 20.75
N GLU A 292 25.00 -5.12 21.69
CA GLU A 292 24.85 -4.56 23.04
C GLU A 292 24.84 -3.02 22.99
N THR A 293 25.81 -2.43 22.28
CA THR A 293 25.91 -0.97 22.13
C THR A 293 24.71 -0.37 21.38
N LEU A 294 24.15 -1.10 20.41
CA LEU A 294 22.92 -0.68 19.73
C LEU A 294 21.72 -0.66 20.67
N THR A 295 21.60 -1.68 21.53
CA THR A 295 20.53 -1.76 22.52
C THR A 295 20.65 -0.62 23.52
N GLN A 296 21.87 -0.34 24.01
CA GLN A 296 22.15 0.78 24.90
C GLN A 296 21.76 2.12 24.27
N LEU A 297 22.07 2.35 22.99
CA LEU A 297 21.72 3.59 22.29
C LEU A 297 20.18 3.79 22.20
N VAL A 298 19.44 2.72 21.86
CA VAL A 298 17.98 2.75 21.76
C VAL A 298 17.33 2.94 23.14
N GLU A 299 17.80 2.23 24.17
CA GLU A 299 17.30 2.38 25.53
C GLU A 299 17.54 3.78 26.09
N THR A 300 18.72 4.35 25.83
CA THR A 300 19.09 5.70 26.30
C THR A 300 18.15 6.75 25.74
N ASN A 301 17.78 6.60 24.46
CA ASN A 301 16.81 7.45 23.79
C ASN A 301 15.39 7.34 24.39
N ASN A 302 14.96 6.14 24.81
CA ASN A 302 13.64 5.92 25.41
C ASN A 302 13.57 6.36 26.90
N LYS A 303 14.64 6.15 27.66
CA LYS A 303 14.67 6.40 29.11
C LYS A 303 14.71 7.89 29.45
N SER A 304 15.41 8.72 28.69
CA SER A 304 15.61 10.13 29.04
C SER A 304 14.40 11.02 28.74
N ALA A 305 13.78 11.59 29.78
CA ALA A 305 12.73 12.60 29.64
C ALA A 305 13.23 13.88 28.92
N LYS A 306 14.51 14.22 29.12
CA LYS A 306 15.18 15.35 28.48
C LYS A 306 15.24 15.15 26.96
N PHE A 307 15.69 13.98 26.50
CA PHE A 307 15.78 13.67 25.06
C PHE A 307 14.42 13.30 24.47
N ARG A 308 13.46 12.81 25.25
CA ARG A 308 12.05 12.73 24.86
C ARG A 308 11.48 14.11 24.51
N LYS A 309 11.83 15.17 25.26
CA LYS A 309 11.41 16.54 24.92
C LYS A 309 12.22 17.13 23.76
N LEU A 310 13.52 16.82 23.70
CA LEU A 310 14.45 17.30 22.68
C LEU A 310 14.15 16.74 21.28
N PHE A 311 13.76 15.46 21.22
CA PHE A 311 13.34 14.80 19.98
C PHE A 311 11.82 14.91 19.80
N GLY A 312 11.00 14.65 20.83
CA GLY A 312 9.54 14.52 20.73
C GLY A 312 8.70 15.80 20.61
N THR A 313 9.27 16.96 20.28
CA THR A 313 8.45 18.12 19.86
C THR A 313 7.92 17.87 18.45
N MET A 314 6.78 17.18 18.41
CA MET A 314 5.93 17.01 17.24
C MET A 314 4.94 18.18 17.16
N ASP A 315 5.46 19.38 16.92
CA ASP A 315 4.66 20.47 16.34
C ASP A 315 4.74 20.41 14.82
#